data_AF-A0A9W6PKN8-F1
#
_entry.id   AF-A0A9W6PKN8-F1
#
_cell.length_a   1.000
_cell.length_b   1.000
_cell.length_c   1.000
_cell.angle_alpha   90.00
_cell.angle_beta   90.00
_cell.angle_gamma   90.00
#
_symmetry.space_group_name_H-M   'P 1'
#
loop_
_entity.id
_entity.type
_entity.pdbx_description
1 polymer ?
#
loop_
_entity_poly.entity_id
_entity_poly.type
_entity_poly.pdbx_seq_one_letter_code
_entity_poly.pdbx_strand_id
1 'polypeptide(L)' 'MTSKQPRPLLNQRAAMIFLLGALCAAGAGILTVVAGAALATGALTAGGTFAGAVVFFHSIIE' A
#
# COMPACT_ATOMS: atom_id res chain seq x y z
N MET A 1 -28.23 -26.85 4.21
CA MET A 1 -27.89 -25.42 4.39
C MET A 1 -26.59 -25.17 3.64
N THR A 2 -26.66 -24.66 2.41
CA THR A 2 -25.46 -24.41 1.59
C THR A 2 -24.83 -23.10 2.02
N SER A 3 -23.67 -23.16 2.66
CA SER A 3 -22.92 -21.97 3.08
C SER A 3 -22.34 -21.32 1.82
N LYS A 4 -22.88 -20.15 1.47
CA LYS A 4 -22.39 -19.30 0.39
C LYS A 4 -21.01 -18.78 0.81
N GLN A 5 -19.95 -19.53 0.51
CA GLN A 5 -18.57 -19.12 0.77
C GLN A 5 -18.36 -17.75 0.09
N PRO A 6 -18.10 -16.67 0.83
CA PRO A 6 -17.84 -15.37 0.22
C PRO A 6 -16.60 -15.52 -0.66
N ARG A 7 -16.76 -15.45 -1.98
CA ARG A 7 -15.61 -15.35 -2.88
C ARG A 7 -14.82 -14.10 -2.45
N PRO A 8 -13.55 -14.22 -2.03
CA PRO A 8 -12.77 -13.07 -1.63
C PRO A 8 -12.69 -12.09 -2.81
N LEU A 9 -13.16 -10.86 -2.63
CA LEU A 9 -13.11 -9.80 -3.66
C LEU A 9 -11.65 -9.44 -4.01
N LEU A 10 -10.72 -9.73 -3.10
CA LEU A 10 -9.28 -9.69 -3.30
C LEU A 10 -8.71 -11.00 -2.77
N ASN A 11 -7.82 -11.62 -3.54
CA ASN A 11 -7.04 -12.75 -3.06
C ASN A 11 -6.30 -12.30 -1.79
N GLN A 12 -6.26 -13.12 -0.73
CA GLN A 12 -5.69 -12.74 0.57
C GLN A 12 -4.30 -12.09 0.44
N ARG A 13 -3.50 -12.59 -0.52
CA ARG A 13 -2.21 -12.07 -0.94
C ARG A 13 -2.27 -10.62 -1.41
N ALA A 14 -3.19 -10.31 -2.31
CA ALA A 14 -3.36 -8.96 -2.85
C ALA A 14 -3.88 -7.97 -1.79
N ALA A 15 -4.70 -8.43 -0.84
CA ALA A 15 -5.10 -7.62 0.31
C ALA A 15 -3.91 -7.27 1.21
N MET A 16 -3.00 -8.22 1.46
CA MET A 16 -1.77 -7.95 2.23
C MET A 16 -0.81 -7.01 1.49
N ILE A 17 -0.63 -7.19 0.17
CA ILE A 17 0.17 -6.29 -0.67
C ILE A 17 -0.38 -4.86 -0.61
N PHE A 18 -1.71 -4.70 -0.72
CA PHE A 18 -2.35 -3.39 -0.66
C PHE A 18 -2.23 -2.74 0.71
N LEU A 19 -2.46 -3.49 1.79
CA LEU A 19 -2.35 -2.99 3.16
C LEU A 19 -0.92 -2.54 3.47
N LEU A 20 0.09 -3.35 3.13
CA LEU A 20 1.49 -3.06 3.37
C LEU A 20 1.97 -1.88 2.51
N GLY A 21 1.58 -1.83 1.24
CA GLY A 21 1.87 -0.69 0.36
C GLY A 21 1.26 0.62 0.89
N ALA A 22 0.00 0.57 1.33
CA ALA A 22 -0.68 1.73 1.92
C ALA A 22 0.01 2.20 3.21
N LEU A 23 0.49 1.28 4.05
CA LEU A 23 1.21 1.61 5.28
C LEU A 23 2.57 2.27 5.00
N CYS A 24 3.33 1.74 4.03
CA CYS A 24 4.59 2.36 3.57
C CYS A 24 4.36 3.76 2.99
N ALA A 25 3.31 3.93 2.17
CA ALA A 25 2.96 5.21 1.58
C ALA A 25 2.55 6.24 2.63
N ALA A 26 1.75 5.82 3.63
CA ALA A 26 1.37 6.67 4.75
C ALA A 26 2.60 7.07 5.59
N GLY A 27 3.49 6.12 5.90
CA GLY A 27 4.73 6.40 6.63
C GLY A 27 5.63 7.40 5.90
N ALA A 28 5.91 7.17 4.62
CA ALA A 28 6.75 8.06 3.82
C ALA A 28 6.11 9.44 3.61
N GLY A 29 4.80 9.49 3.34
CA GLY A 29 4.06 10.74 3.18
C GLY A 29 4.05 11.57 4.46
N ILE A 30 3.73 10.95 5.61
CA ILE A 30 3.69 11.62 6.91
C ILE A 30 5.08 12.12 7.30
N LEU A 31 6.13 11.30 7.19
CA LEU A 31 7.50 11.75 7.48
C LEU A 31 7.93 12.91 6.59
N THR A 32 7.55 12.90 5.31
CA THR A 32 7.91 13.96 4.37
C THR A 32 7.23 15.29 4.73
N VAL A 33 5.96 15.25 5.14
CA VAL A 33 5.24 16.44 5.61
C VAL A 33 5.78 16.94 6.95
N VAL A 34 6.09 16.02 7.89
CA VAL A 34 6.71 16.36 9.19
C VAL A 34 8.12 16.93 9.00
N ALA A 35 8.84 16.53 7.97
CA ALA A 35 10.15 17.08 7.60
C ALA A 35 10.08 18.53 7.08
N GLY A 36 8.89 19.13 6.98
CA GLY A 36 8.70 20.51 6.52
C GLY A 36 8.68 20.66 5.00
N ALA A 37 8.59 19.56 4.25
CA ALA A 37 8.44 19.61 2.80
C ALA A 37 7.01 20.04 2.42
N ALA A 38 6.87 20.65 1.24
CA ALA A 38 5.57 21.04 0.72
C ALA A 38 4.63 19.81 0.59
N LEU A 39 3.32 20.03 0.77
CA LEU A 39 2.31 18.97 0.64
C LEU A 39 2.39 18.24 -0.71
N ALA A 40 2.77 18.95 -1.78
CA ALA A 40 3.02 18.36 -3.09
C ALA A 40 4.17 17.34 -3.07
N THR A 41 5.26 17.64 -2.35
CA THR A 41 6.40 16.73 -2.18
C THR A 41 5.98 15.52 -1.35
N GLY A 42 5.21 15.72 -0.28
CA GLY A 42 4.64 14.62 0.52
C GLY A 42 3.78 13.66 -0.30
N ALA A 43 2.89 14.20 -1.15
CA ALA A 43 2.04 13.40 -2.04
C ALA A 43 2.84 12.64 -3.09
N LEU A 44 3.86 13.28 -3.70
CA LEU A 44 4.72 12.63 -4.70
C LEU A 44 5.53 11.49 -4.09
N THR A 45 6.08 11.73 -2.89
CA THR A 45 6.89 10.75 -2.16
C THR A 45 6.01 9.57 -1.72
N ALA A 46 4.81 9.85 -1.20
CA ALA A 46 3.84 8.79 -0.87
C ALA A 46 3.46 7.95 -2.10
N GLY A 47 3.21 8.58 -3.24
CA GLY A 47 2.88 7.89 -4.50
C GLY A 47 4.03 7.01 -5.03
N GLY A 48 5.26 7.54 -5.03
CA GLY A 48 6.45 6.77 -5.43
C GLY A 48 6.73 5.59 -4.49
N THR A 49 6.58 5.81 -3.19
CA THR A 49 6.77 4.76 -2.18
C THR A 49 5.67 3.69 -2.28
N PHE A 50 4.42 4.08 -2.57
CA PHE A 50 3.31 3.16 -2.80
C PHE A 50 3.59 2.24 -4.00
N ALA A 51 3.95 2.83 -5.15
CA ALA A 51 4.24 2.05 -6.36
C ALA A 51 5.41 1.07 -6.14
N GLY A 52 6.49 1.53 -5.51
CA GLY A 52 7.64 0.68 -5.16
C GLY A 52 7.28 -0.44 -4.19
N ALA A 53 6.49 -0.14 -3.15
CA ALA A 53 6.05 -1.14 -2.18
C ALA A 53 5.13 -2.20 -2.81
N VAL A 54 4.18 -1.79 -3.65
CA VAL A 54 3.27 -2.73 -4.34
C VAL A 54 4.06 -3.67 -5.24
N VAL A 55 5.01 -3.17 -6.04
CA VAL A 55 5.85 -4.00 -6.92
C VAL A 55 6.74 -4.94 -6.11
N PHE A 56 7.33 -4.47 -5.02
CA PHE A 56 8.18 -5.27 -4.14
C PHE A 56 7.41 -6.40 -3.44
N PHE A 57 6.27 -6.11 -2.82
CA PHE A 57 5.45 -7.13 -2.18
C PHE A 57 4.84 -8.10 -3.20
N HIS A 58 4.57 -7.64 -4.43
CA HIS A 58 4.16 -8.52 -5.51
C HIS A 58 5.28 -9.50 -5.90
N SER A 59 6.55 -9.08 -5.94
CA SER A 59 7.66 -9.98 -6.30
C SER A 59 8.08 -10.94 -5.18
N ILE A 60 7.75 -10.65 -3.91
CA ILE A 60 8.07 -11.53 -2.77
C ILE A 60 6.98 -12.58 -2.51
N ILE A 61 5.72 -12.27 -2.83
CA ILE A 61 4.55 -13.10 -2.47
C ILE A 61 4.12 -14.04 -3.63
N GLU A 62 4.91 -14.13 -4.70
CA GLU A 62 4.86 -15.29 -5.64
C GLU A 62 5.23 -16.58 -4.92
#